data_AF-A0A9P8BRV2-F1
#
_entry.id   AF-A0A9P8BRV2-F1
#
_cell.length_a   1.000
_cell.length_b   1.000
_cell.length_c   1.000
_cell.angle_alpha   90.00
_cell.angle_beta   90.00
_cell.angle_gamma   90.00
#
_symmetry.space_group_name_H-M   'P 1'
#
loop_
_entity.id
_entity.type
_entity.pdbx_description
1 polymer ?
#
loop_
_entity_poly.entity_id
_entity_poly.type
_entity_poly.pdbx_seq_one_letter_code
_entity_poly.pdbx_strand_id
1 'polypeptide(L)'
;MATAACDTFFDLPELVCRLTHFLPQHDLIKLLQLNHHINTICTPELWRTLDLTPRIVSEQLLDSPLGLQALSRNINSLNRSTLTHLSLNRVPLTPLRILRHICRTLSQLTHLQTLRLEAPWGHFINHQSFNALFSSCPRSLVEFSLRAEVEYFGGGTDLTPDEDDWDFDQRPLVPSTEPFHCLMRLEFPRIRSKESAQAVIIVPTLMLCPALETLKLPAIKDAQTIELISMTLRLFCPLVTDMSLASDASVREGGEDVMGIMQQISPGHRLRNIYLINCLDNALPSTTAAAFLQHAVSLRRVELSATRLLKSATIQTILVSCQGLEYLKIEENVSSTDCALHLEDAALAEWGCARIRYLELTVAFTPDGRDPKYFAADPTMTTWTEEDHHHWDLMDRLYTQIGALSELVVLKLKAAGVPRPPHTPRNRQRGDNFKDTCLPGLLSLEDPTSGKIGFLSRLSGLTKLRELRGSLFWTNREVLARTGEREVEWRRPGLLLEGDQRDEGDTIFL
;
A
#
# COMPACT_ATOMS: atom_id res chain seq x y z
N MET A 1 -39.40 43.45 3.86
CA MET A 1 -38.44 43.10 2.78
C MET A 1 -37.92 41.72 3.12
N ALA A 2 -38.05 40.74 2.23
CA ALA A 2 -37.50 39.41 2.48
C ALA A 2 -35.96 39.52 2.46
N THR A 3 -35.30 39.15 3.55
CA THR A 3 -33.84 38.96 3.55
C THR A 3 -33.49 37.92 2.50
N ALA A 4 -32.43 38.15 1.73
CA ALA A 4 -32.01 37.16 0.75
C ALA A 4 -31.62 35.89 1.51
N ALA A 5 -31.94 34.71 0.97
CA ALA A 5 -31.64 33.43 1.63
C ALA A 5 -30.14 33.28 1.98
N CYS A 6 -29.26 33.95 1.23
CA CYS A 6 -27.82 34.02 1.52
C CYS A 6 -27.51 34.73 2.84
N ASP A 7 -28.21 35.82 3.16
CA ASP A 7 -27.99 36.56 4.40
C ASP A 7 -28.34 35.66 5.60
N THR A 8 -29.50 35.00 5.53
CA THR A 8 -29.94 34.05 6.56
C THR A 8 -29.02 32.84 6.70
N PHE A 9 -28.35 32.40 5.62
CA PHE A 9 -27.39 31.31 5.68
C PHE A 9 -26.14 31.69 6.49
N PHE A 10 -25.57 32.88 6.23
CA PHE A 10 -24.35 33.32 6.92
C PHE A 10 -24.61 33.83 8.34
N ASP A 11 -25.86 34.15 8.67
CA ASP A 11 -26.29 34.48 10.03
C ASP A 11 -26.43 33.25 10.96
N LEU A 12 -26.38 32.02 10.40
CA LEU A 12 -26.48 30.77 11.15
C LEU A 12 -25.09 30.10 11.29
N PRO A 13 -24.42 30.21 12.45
CA PRO A 13 -23.07 29.68 12.65
C PRO A 13 -22.95 28.19 12.32
N GLU A 14 -23.97 27.39 12.59
CA GLU A 14 -23.98 25.95 12.34
C GLU A 14 -23.93 25.62 10.84
N LEU A 15 -24.57 26.43 10.00
CA LEU A 15 -24.54 26.25 8.55
C LEU A 15 -23.18 26.67 7.98
N VAL A 16 -22.62 27.77 8.48
CA VAL A 16 -21.27 28.23 8.12
C VAL A 16 -20.23 27.20 8.54
N CYS A 17 -20.30 26.66 9.76
CA CYS A 17 -19.42 25.57 10.21
C CYS A 17 -19.56 24.31 9.36
N ARG A 18 -20.77 23.95 8.89
CA ARG A 18 -20.92 22.81 7.96
C ARG A 18 -20.31 23.10 6.61
N LEU A 19 -20.40 24.33 6.12
CA LEU A 19 -19.80 24.74 4.85
C LEU A 19 -18.26 24.59 4.91
N THR A 20 -17.62 24.89 6.05
CA THR A 20 -16.17 24.81 6.16
C THR A 20 -15.62 23.39 5.95
N HIS A 21 -16.41 22.33 6.21
CA HIS A 21 -15.99 20.94 5.94
C HIS A 21 -15.90 20.61 4.44
N PHE A 22 -16.51 21.42 3.57
CA PHE A 22 -16.49 21.23 2.12
C PHE A 22 -15.54 22.19 1.41
N LEU A 23 -14.99 23.18 2.11
CA LEU A 23 -14.08 24.15 1.51
C LEU A 23 -12.63 23.70 1.64
N PRO A 24 -11.82 23.77 0.57
CA PRO A 24 -10.39 23.59 0.70
C PRO A 24 -9.81 24.74 1.55
N GLN A 25 -8.69 24.47 2.24
CA GLN A 25 -8.11 25.42 3.21
C GLN A 25 -7.87 26.81 2.63
N HIS A 26 -7.44 26.91 1.37
CA HIS A 26 -7.20 28.18 0.70
C HIS A 26 -8.49 29.02 0.50
N ASP A 27 -9.64 28.37 0.28
CA ASP A 27 -10.92 29.06 0.16
C ASP A 27 -11.50 29.40 1.53
N LEU A 28 -11.24 28.57 2.54
CA LEU A 28 -11.57 28.89 3.93
C LEU A 28 -10.86 30.16 4.41
N ILE A 29 -9.58 30.34 4.04
CA ILE A 29 -8.83 31.58 4.33
C ILE A 29 -9.49 32.79 3.66
N LYS A 30 -9.95 32.68 2.40
CA LYS A 30 -10.68 33.77 1.74
C LYS A 30 -12.01 34.06 2.45
N LEU A 31 -12.73 33.02 2.87
CA LEU A 31 -14.00 33.14 3.60
C LEU A 31 -13.80 33.92 4.92
N LEU A 32 -12.74 33.60 5.65
CA LEU A 32 -12.34 34.31 6.89
C LEU A 32 -12.02 35.80 6.69
N GLN A 33 -11.67 36.21 5.46
CA GLN A 33 -11.35 37.59 5.12
C GLN A 33 -12.58 38.43 4.76
N LEU A 34 -13.76 37.81 4.60
CA LEU A 34 -14.96 38.52 4.16
C LEU A 34 -15.51 39.48 5.24
N ASN A 35 -15.66 39.01 6.49
CA ASN A 35 -16.10 39.84 7.61
C ASN A 35 -15.70 39.24 8.97
N HIS A 36 -15.78 40.05 10.04
CA HIS A 36 -15.40 39.65 11.41
C HIS A 36 -16.26 38.52 11.99
N HIS A 37 -17.54 38.45 11.65
CA HIS A 37 -18.44 37.42 12.17
C HIS A 37 -18.07 36.03 11.64
N ILE A 38 -17.95 35.92 10.31
CA ILE A 38 -17.45 34.72 9.62
C ILE A 38 -16.04 34.39 10.09
N ASN A 39 -15.17 35.40 10.28
CA ASN A 39 -13.86 35.20 10.86
C ASN A 39 -13.93 34.47 12.21
N THR A 40 -14.77 34.97 13.12
CA THR A 40 -14.93 34.40 14.46
C THR A 40 -15.47 32.97 14.41
N ILE A 41 -16.44 32.69 13.53
CA ILE A 41 -17.07 31.36 13.39
C ILE A 41 -16.11 30.34 12.76
N CYS A 42 -15.42 30.73 11.68
CA CYS A 42 -14.60 29.81 10.90
C CYS A 42 -13.18 29.65 11.46
N THR A 43 -12.71 30.54 12.34
CA THR A 43 -11.34 30.46 12.89
C THR A 43 -11.07 29.12 13.58
N PRO A 44 -11.93 28.61 14.48
CA PRO A 44 -11.74 27.28 15.09
C PRO A 44 -11.66 26.14 14.06
N GLU A 45 -12.44 26.21 12.99
CA GLU A 45 -12.44 25.18 11.92
C GLU A 45 -11.19 25.28 11.03
N LEU A 46 -10.67 26.49 10.77
CA LEU A 46 -9.40 26.68 10.06
C LEU A 46 -8.26 25.98 10.80
N TRP A 47 -8.23 26.12 12.13
CA TRP A 47 -7.18 25.56 12.97
C TRP A 47 -7.44 24.12 13.40
N ARG A 48 -8.58 23.52 13.02
CA ARG A 48 -8.86 22.10 13.29
C ARG A 48 -7.85 21.17 12.62
N THR A 49 -7.38 21.57 11.44
CA THR A 49 -6.38 20.87 10.64
C THR A 49 -5.27 21.84 10.29
N LEU A 50 -4.08 21.61 10.85
CA LEU A 50 -2.87 22.33 10.47
C LEU A 50 -2.00 21.43 9.59
N ASP A 51 -1.96 21.72 8.29
CA ASP A 51 -1.13 21.02 7.33
C ASP A 51 -0.07 21.95 6.73
N LEU A 52 1.19 21.72 7.11
CA LEU A 52 2.35 22.45 6.61
C LEU A 52 3.12 21.62 5.57
N THR A 53 2.42 20.89 4.70
CA THR A 53 3.03 20.13 3.59
C THR A 53 3.58 20.97 2.42
N PRO A 54 3.05 22.15 2.04
CA PRO A 54 3.60 22.91 0.92
C PRO A 54 5.05 23.36 1.17
N ARG A 55 5.99 22.80 0.38
CA ARG A 55 7.46 22.91 0.58
C ARG A 55 7.97 24.32 0.90
N ILE A 56 7.48 25.33 0.18
CA ILE A 56 8.09 26.68 0.21
C ILE A 56 7.89 27.36 1.57
N VAL A 57 6.74 27.15 2.21
CA VAL A 57 6.38 27.83 3.46
C VAL A 57 6.89 27.05 4.67
N SER A 58 6.90 25.71 4.59
CA SER A 58 7.30 24.87 5.71
C SER A 58 8.79 24.95 6.02
N GLU A 59 9.65 25.02 4.99
CA GLU A 59 11.11 25.12 5.17
C GLU A 59 11.47 26.40 5.95
N GLN A 60 11.00 27.58 5.51
CA GLN A 60 11.35 28.84 6.17
C GLN A 60 10.83 28.94 7.61
N LEU A 61 9.62 28.40 7.87
CA LEU A 61 9.02 28.47 9.19
C LEU A 61 9.62 27.44 10.16
N LEU A 62 9.87 26.22 9.71
CA LEU A 62 10.33 25.11 10.56
C LEU A 62 11.85 25.07 10.73
N ASP A 63 12.61 25.62 9.78
CA ASP A 63 14.08 25.73 9.90
C ASP A 63 14.49 26.88 10.83
N SER A 64 13.60 27.86 11.07
CA SER A 64 13.85 29.00 11.95
C SER A 64 13.42 28.69 13.40
N PRO A 65 14.32 28.83 14.40
CA PRO A 65 13.95 28.73 15.81
C PRO A 65 12.81 29.69 16.20
N LEU A 66 12.79 30.90 15.62
CA LEU A 66 11.73 31.88 15.84
C LEU A 66 10.40 31.41 15.24
N GLY A 67 10.44 30.74 14.09
CA GLY A 67 9.26 30.18 13.44
C GLY A 67 8.67 29.01 14.25
N LEU A 68 9.51 28.13 14.80
CA LEU A 68 9.07 27.06 15.71
C LEU A 68 8.51 27.60 17.03
N GLN A 69 9.15 28.63 17.62
CA GLN A 69 8.62 29.29 18.82
C GLN A 69 7.29 29.99 18.53
N ALA A 70 7.17 30.68 17.39
CA ALA A 70 5.92 31.29 16.97
C ALA A 70 4.84 30.22 16.75
N LEU A 71 5.20 29.10 16.13
CA LEU A 71 4.32 27.96 15.95
C LEU A 71 3.86 27.41 17.31
N SER A 72 4.74 27.17 18.27
CA SER A 72 4.35 26.66 19.59
C SER A 72 3.49 27.66 20.39
N ARG A 73 3.82 28.96 20.36
CA ARG A 73 2.99 30.00 21.00
C ARG A 73 1.59 30.02 20.42
N ASN A 74 1.47 29.92 19.10
CA ASN A 74 0.19 29.81 18.44
C ASN A 74 -0.45 28.46 18.74
N ILE A 75 0.26 27.34 18.72
CA ILE A 75 -0.30 26.04 19.07
C ILE A 75 -0.86 26.05 20.50
N ASN A 76 -0.25 26.74 21.45
CA ASN A 76 -0.79 26.83 22.81
C ASN A 76 -2.05 27.69 22.88
N SER A 77 -2.16 28.74 22.05
CA SER A 77 -3.43 29.47 21.90
C SER A 77 -4.48 28.60 21.19
N LEU A 78 -4.04 27.79 20.22
CA LEU A 78 -4.85 26.83 19.50
C LEU A 78 -5.18 25.58 20.33
N ASN A 79 -4.46 25.31 21.40
CA ASN A 79 -4.73 24.17 22.27
C ASN A 79 -6.03 24.40 23.06
N ARG A 80 -6.44 25.67 23.22
CA ARG A 80 -7.78 26.01 23.67
C ARG A 80 -8.86 25.71 22.63
N SER A 81 -8.49 25.42 21.38
CA SER A 81 -9.37 25.26 20.23
C SER A 81 -9.06 24.00 19.41
N THR A 82 -9.82 22.92 19.62
CA THR A 82 -10.22 21.93 18.58
C THR A 82 -9.19 21.33 17.61
N LEU A 83 -7.87 21.53 17.77
CA LEU A 83 -6.86 20.99 16.86
C LEU A 83 -6.86 19.47 16.97
N THR A 84 -7.33 18.82 15.91
CA THR A 84 -7.48 17.37 15.85
C THR A 84 -6.49 16.74 14.88
N HIS A 85 -5.98 17.50 13.91
CA HIS A 85 -5.07 16.99 12.87
C HIS A 85 -3.86 17.92 12.72
N LEU A 86 -2.67 17.36 12.92
CA LEU A 86 -1.40 18.07 12.75
C LEU A 86 -0.52 17.30 11.77
N SER A 87 -0.17 17.94 10.66
CA SER A 87 0.71 17.43 9.62
C SER A 87 1.87 18.41 9.41
N LEU A 88 3.08 17.99 9.77
CA LEU A 88 4.29 18.80 9.63
C LEU A 88 5.27 18.08 8.70
N ASN A 89 5.66 18.74 7.61
CA ASN A 89 6.65 18.22 6.67
C ASN A 89 8.00 18.93 6.84
N ARG A 90 9.09 18.17 6.72
CA ARG A 90 10.48 18.59 6.86
C ARG A 90 10.81 19.19 8.23
N VAL A 91 10.29 18.58 9.29
CA VAL A 91 10.60 19.04 10.66
C VAL A 91 12.03 18.62 11.03
N PRO A 92 12.93 19.54 11.40
CA PRO A 92 14.28 19.19 11.84
C PRO A 92 14.23 18.55 13.23
N LEU A 93 14.03 17.22 13.27
CA LEU A 93 13.92 16.45 14.51
C LEU A 93 15.29 16.05 15.10
N THR A 94 16.40 16.33 14.41
CA THR A 94 17.76 16.00 14.88
C THR A 94 18.21 16.85 16.06
N PRO A 95 18.02 18.19 16.10
CA PRO A 95 18.42 18.99 17.24
C PRO A 95 17.51 18.72 18.46
N LEU A 96 18.10 18.26 19.57
CA LEU A 96 17.36 17.86 20.77
C LEU A 96 16.47 18.97 21.32
N ARG A 97 16.95 20.22 21.32
CA ARG A 97 16.14 21.39 21.73
C ARG A 97 14.85 21.55 20.93
N ILE A 98 14.88 21.28 19.62
CA ILE A 98 13.70 21.37 18.75
C ILE A 98 12.75 20.21 19.06
N LEU A 99 13.30 18.99 19.15
CA LEU A 99 12.56 17.81 19.53
C LEU A 99 11.85 18.00 20.88
N ARG A 100 12.56 18.47 21.90
CA ARG A 100 11.99 18.70 23.24
C ARG A 100 10.83 19.68 23.19
N HIS A 101 10.97 20.75 22.42
CA HIS A 101 9.88 21.70 22.23
C HIS A 101 8.64 21.09 21.58
N ILE A 102 8.85 20.29 20.53
CA ILE A 102 7.77 19.59 19.84
C ILE A 102 7.08 18.64 20.80
N CYS A 103 7.84 17.82 21.54
CA CYS A 103 7.32 16.93 22.56
C CYS A 103 6.44 17.66 23.58
N ARG A 104 6.91 18.78 24.17
CA ARG A 104 6.12 19.56 25.13
C ARG A 104 4.90 20.23 24.51
N THR A 105 4.96 20.57 23.22
CA THR A 105 3.83 21.14 22.50
C THR A 105 2.78 20.05 22.23
N LEU A 106 3.19 18.87 21.77
CA LEU A 106 2.32 17.71 21.52
C LEU A 106 1.62 17.24 22.80
N SER A 107 2.31 17.20 23.93
CA SER A 107 1.73 16.73 25.20
C SER A 107 0.62 17.65 25.71
N GLN A 108 0.61 18.91 25.26
CA GLN A 108 -0.44 19.86 25.59
C GLN A 108 -1.67 19.68 24.71
N LEU A 109 -1.54 19.11 23.50
CA LEU A 109 -2.62 18.98 22.50
C LEU A 109 -3.63 17.87 22.84
N THR A 110 -4.40 18.02 23.92
CA THR A 110 -5.31 17.01 24.47
C THR A 110 -6.41 16.51 23.53
N HIS A 111 -6.65 17.19 22.40
CA HIS A 111 -7.66 16.83 21.40
C HIS A 111 -7.05 16.29 20.09
N LEU A 112 -5.73 16.18 19.99
CA LEU A 112 -5.08 15.71 18.77
C LEU A 112 -5.43 14.25 18.50
N GLN A 113 -5.96 13.98 17.32
CA GLN A 113 -6.36 12.65 16.85
C GLN A 113 -5.41 12.13 15.78
N THR A 114 -4.86 13.00 14.94
CA THR A 114 -3.95 12.61 13.86
C THR A 114 -2.67 13.42 13.93
N LEU A 115 -1.54 12.73 14.04
CA LEU A 115 -0.21 13.31 13.98
C LEU A 115 0.58 12.68 12.83
N ARG A 116 0.98 13.52 11.87
CA ARG A 116 1.85 13.13 10.76
C ARG A 116 3.10 14.01 10.77
N LEU A 117 4.25 13.39 10.86
CA LEU A 117 5.54 14.07 10.88
C LEU A 117 6.42 13.51 9.77
N GLU A 118 7.04 14.37 8.98
CA GLU A 118 8.05 13.99 8.00
C GLU A 118 9.34 14.76 8.29
N ALA A 119 10.45 14.05 8.47
CA ALA A 119 11.76 14.67 8.64
C ALA A 119 12.38 15.00 7.27
N PRO A 120 13.28 15.99 7.17
CA PRO A 120 13.99 16.24 5.94
C PRO A 120 14.82 15.02 5.50
N TRP A 121 14.98 14.85 4.20
CA TRP A 121 15.66 13.69 3.64
C TRP A 121 17.13 13.66 4.04
N GLY A 122 17.63 12.48 4.43
CA GLY A 122 19.01 12.31 4.89
C GLY A 122 19.24 12.69 6.36
N HIS A 123 18.22 13.20 7.06
CA HIS A 123 18.28 13.40 8.50
C HIS A 123 17.82 12.14 9.21
N PHE A 124 18.58 11.78 10.26
CA PHE A 124 18.23 10.72 11.17
C PHE A 124 17.91 11.29 12.56
N ILE A 125 17.07 10.58 13.28
CA ILE A 125 16.84 10.79 14.71
C ILE A 125 17.32 9.57 15.48
N ASN A 126 17.81 9.75 16.69
CA ASN A 126 18.13 8.60 17.52
C ASN A 126 16.86 7.93 18.04
N HIS A 127 16.96 6.64 18.39
CA HIS A 127 15.82 5.87 18.92
C HIS A 127 15.17 6.48 20.18
N GLN A 128 15.94 7.13 21.04
CA GLN A 128 15.40 7.77 22.25
C GLN A 128 14.58 9.01 21.92
N SER A 129 14.96 9.74 20.88
CA SER A 129 14.23 10.88 20.35
C SER A 129 12.89 10.44 19.78
N PHE A 130 12.87 9.32 19.05
CA PHE A 130 11.63 8.68 18.60
C PHE A 130 10.74 8.30 19.80
N ASN A 131 11.29 7.61 20.80
CA ASN A 131 10.54 7.20 21.98
C ASN A 131 9.98 8.42 22.75
N ALA A 132 10.77 9.48 22.92
CA ALA A 132 10.35 10.71 23.56
C ALA A 132 9.23 11.40 22.77
N LEU A 133 9.33 11.44 21.45
CA LEU A 133 8.30 12.00 20.57
C LEU A 133 6.99 11.21 20.67
N PHE A 134 7.07 9.89 20.57
CA PHE A 134 5.89 9.01 20.65
C PHE A 134 5.22 9.09 22.02
N SER A 135 5.99 8.98 23.10
CA SER A 135 5.49 9.06 24.49
C SER A 135 4.98 10.44 24.92
N SER A 136 5.33 11.49 24.18
CA SER A 136 4.80 12.84 24.41
C SER A 136 3.48 13.10 23.68
N CYS A 137 3.00 12.13 22.89
CA CYS A 137 1.72 12.25 22.23
C CYS A 137 0.55 12.21 23.23
N PRO A 138 -0.56 12.91 22.93
CA PRO A 138 -1.74 12.93 23.79
C PRO A 138 -2.54 11.62 23.65
N ARG A 139 -3.28 11.24 24.71
CA ARG A 139 -4.05 9.97 24.74
C ARG A 139 -5.23 9.94 23.75
N SER A 140 -5.65 11.10 23.23
CA SER A 140 -6.67 11.22 22.18
C SER A 140 -6.19 10.76 20.81
N LEU A 141 -4.89 10.46 20.66
CA LEU A 141 -4.30 10.13 19.37
C LEU A 141 -4.88 8.84 18.80
N VAL A 142 -5.38 8.91 17.57
CA VAL A 142 -5.97 7.82 16.78
C VAL A 142 -5.01 7.35 15.68
N GLU A 143 -4.25 8.28 15.09
CA GLU A 143 -3.29 8.00 14.03
C GLU A 143 -1.94 8.67 14.33
N PHE A 144 -0.88 7.88 14.31
CA PHE A 144 0.52 8.34 14.37
C PHE A 144 1.27 7.86 13.12
N SER A 145 1.88 8.79 12.40
CA SER A 145 2.77 8.48 11.28
C SER A 145 4.03 9.33 11.35
N LEU A 146 5.18 8.66 11.32
CA LEU A 146 6.49 9.32 11.27
C LEU A 146 7.28 8.83 10.05
N ARG A 147 7.45 9.73 9.08
CA ARG A 147 8.32 9.54 7.91
C ARG A 147 9.70 10.13 8.20
N ALA A 148 10.50 9.38 8.94
CA ALA A 148 11.88 9.71 9.25
C ALA A 148 12.78 8.47 9.15
N GLU A 149 14.08 8.67 9.25
CA GLU A 149 15.04 7.60 9.50
C GLU A 149 15.42 7.63 10.99
N VAL A 150 15.35 6.47 11.64
CA VAL A 150 15.75 6.28 13.03
C VAL A 150 17.00 5.42 13.08
N GLU A 151 18.01 5.89 13.80
CA GLU A 151 19.24 5.15 14.03
C GLU A 151 19.40 4.79 15.51
N TYR A 152 19.87 3.56 15.75
CA TYR A 152 20.19 3.12 17.10
C TYR A 152 21.63 3.51 17.44
N PHE A 153 21.78 4.48 18.33
CA PHE A 153 23.05 4.78 18.99
C PHE A 153 23.06 4.13 20.36
N GLY A 154 24.11 3.36 20.69
CA GLY A 154 24.25 2.73 22.01
C GLY A 154 24.48 3.73 23.15
N GLY A 155 24.68 5.02 22.85
CA GLY A 155 24.78 6.09 23.84
C GLY A 155 23.39 6.59 24.25
N GLY A 156 23.22 6.84 25.55
CA GLY A 156 22.09 7.60 26.05
C GLY A 156 22.07 8.99 25.40
N THR A 157 20.94 9.36 24.84
CA THR A 157 20.62 10.73 24.46
C THR A 157 20.07 11.40 25.70
N ASP A 158 20.85 12.30 26.28
CA ASP A 158 20.35 13.09 27.39
C ASP A 158 19.27 14.06 26.88
N LEU A 159 18.04 13.85 27.33
CA LEU A 159 16.90 14.73 27.02
C LEU A 159 16.75 15.84 28.06
N THR A 160 17.71 16.02 28.96
CA THR A 160 17.80 17.22 29.78
C THR A 160 18.21 18.42 28.91
N PRO A 161 17.63 19.60 29.14
CA PRO A 161 18.07 20.81 28.47
C PRO A 161 19.39 21.30 29.07
N ASP A 162 20.30 21.77 28.22
CA ASP A 162 21.54 22.42 28.65
C ASP A 162 21.23 23.83 29.18
N GLU A 163 22.11 24.41 30.01
CA GLU A 163 21.93 25.78 30.55
C GLU A 163 21.78 26.85 29.45
N ASP A 164 22.41 26.62 28.29
CA ASP A 164 22.34 27.50 27.12
C ASP A 164 21.10 27.26 26.24
N ASP A 165 20.30 26.23 26.51
CA ASP A 165 19.09 25.97 25.76
C ASP A 165 17.95 26.89 26.21
N TRP A 166 17.21 27.43 25.25
CA TRP A 166 16.08 28.32 25.51
C TRP A 166 14.90 27.64 26.25
N ASP A 167 14.93 26.30 26.38
CA ASP A 167 13.96 25.52 27.13
C ASP A 167 14.48 25.02 28.49
N PHE A 168 15.63 25.53 28.98
CA PHE A 168 16.22 25.14 30.26
C PHE A 168 15.24 25.22 31.44
N ASP A 169 14.47 26.30 31.53
CA ASP A 169 13.50 26.51 32.61
C ASP A 169 12.29 25.56 32.56
N GLN A 170 12.11 24.80 31.48
CA GLN A 170 10.93 23.94 31.27
C GLN A 170 11.06 22.54 31.87
N ARG A 171 12.13 22.27 32.62
CA ARG A 171 12.47 20.98 33.24
C ARG A 171 12.70 19.84 32.21
N PRO A 172 13.29 18.71 32.62
CA PRO A 172 13.46 17.55 31.75
C PRO A 172 12.13 17.04 31.22
N LEU A 173 12.13 16.53 29.98
CA LEU A 173 10.98 15.80 29.44
C LEU A 173 10.70 14.56 30.28
N VAL A 174 9.43 14.34 30.64
CA VAL A 174 8.98 13.11 31.28
C VAL A 174 8.09 12.34 30.29
N PRO A 175 8.63 11.31 29.62
CA PRO A 175 7.86 10.41 28.75
C PRO A 175 6.64 9.84 29.47
N SER A 176 5.47 9.85 28.83
CA SER A 176 4.35 9.05 29.32
C SER A 176 4.62 7.57 29.09
N THR A 177 4.32 6.75 30.09
CA THR A 177 4.37 5.28 30.00
C THR A 177 2.98 4.67 29.89
N GLU A 178 1.95 5.50 29.72
CA GLU A 178 0.56 5.05 29.72
C GLU A 178 0.13 4.56 28.33
N PRO A 179 -0.71 3.52 28.24
CA PRO A 179 -1.18 3.01 26.95
C PRO A 179 -2.07 4.00 26.18
N PHE A 180 -1.90 4.02 24.86
CA PHE A 180 -2.74 4.72 23.88
C PHE A 180 -3.96 3.87 23.50
N HIS A 181 -5.01 3.95 24.32
CA HIS A 181 -6.26 3.22 24.09
C HIS A 181 -7.06 3.67 22.86
N CYS A 182 -6.73 4.82 22.26
CA CYS A 182 -7.39 5.33 21.06
C CYS A 182 -6.58 5.11 19.79
N LEU A 183 -5.30 4.73 19.88
CA LEU A 183 -4.41 4.67 18.73
C LEU A 183 -4.72 3.44 17.88
N MET A 184 -5.41 3.67 16.76
CA MET A 184 -5.85 2.65 15.81
C MET A 184 -4.87 2.49 14.65
N ARG A 185 -4.07 3.52 14.33
CA ARG A 185 -3.17 3.52 13.16
C ARG A 185 -1.77 3.95 13.55
N LEU A 186 -0.79 3.10 13.25
CA LEU A 186 0.62 3.34 13.54
C LEU A 186 1.48 3.08 12.31
N GLU A 187 2.21 4.11 11.86
CA GLU A 187 3.28 3.99 10.86
C GLU A 187 4.63 4.28 11.50
N PHE A 188 5.45 3.24 11.59
CA PHE A 188 6.81 3.35 12.08
C PHE A 188 7.71 4.06 11.06
N PRO A 189 8.71 4.82 11.56
CA PRO A 189 9.77 5.34 10.71
C PRO A 189 10.65 4.23 10.17
N ARG A 190 11.46 4.53 9.14
CA ARG A 190 12.50 3.61 8.67
C ARG A 190 13.55 3.48 9.75
N ILE A 191 13.97 2.26 10.09
CA ILE A 191 14.97 2.03 11.13
C ILE A 191 16.29 1.57 10.50
N ARG A 192 17.29 2.45 10.48
CA ARG A 192 18.67 2.14 10.12
C ARG A 192 19.39 1.65 11.37
N SER A 193 19.21 0.38 11.68
CA SER A 193 19.89 -0.25 12.80
C SER A 193 20.52 -1.57 12.38
N LYS A 194 21.52 -2.01 13.15
CA LYS A 194 21.86 -3.42 13.21
C LYS A 194 20.63 -4.20 13.65
N GLU A 195 20.44 -5.36 13.04
CA GLU A 195 19.39 -6.37 13.26
C GLU A 195 18.70 -6.25 14.64
N SER A 196 19.36 -6.65 15.73
CA SER A 196 18.72 -6.75 17.05
C SER A 196 18.21 -5.45 17.68
N ALA A 197 18.64 -4.28 17.20
CA ALA A 197 18.24 -3.01 17.81
C ALA A 197 16.91 -2.46 17.25
N GLN A 198 16.34 -3.05 16.21
CA GLN A 198 14.99 -2.71 15.75
C GLN A 198 13.92 -3.09 16.79
N ALA A 199 14.08 -4.25 17.45
CA ALA A 199 13.17 -4.69 18.52
C ALA A 199 13.09 -3.68 19.68
N VAL A 200 14.20 -3.01 20.02
CA VAL A 200 14.27 -2.01 21.10
C VAL A 200 13.37 -0.81 20.84
N ILE A 201 13.08 -0.52 19.56
CA ILE A 201 12.20 0.59 19.15
C ILE A 201 10.75 0.09 19.02
N ILE A 202 10.57 -1.00 18.29
CA ILE A 202 9.23 -1.44 17.87
C ILE A 202 8.45 -2.05 19.04
N VAL A 203 9.07 -2.93 19.82
CA VAL A 203 8.37 -3.70 20.86
C VAL A 203 7.77 -2.80 21.95
N PRO A 204 8.53 -1.87 22.58
CA PRO A 204 7.95 -0.99 23.61
C PRO A 204 6.82 -0.12 23.07
N THR A 205 6.94 0.34 21.82
CA THR A 205 5.90 1.13 21.15
C THR A 205 4.62 0.33 21.00
N LEU A 206 4.70 -0.91 20.49
CA LEU A 206 3.53 -1.78 20.32
C LEU A 206 2.86 -2.13 21.66
N MET A 207 3.63 -2.32 22.74
CA MET A 207 3.07 -2.57 24.08
C MET A 207 2.16 -1.45 24.58
N LEU A 208 2.33 -0.23 24.08
CA LEU A 208 1.50 0.93 24.43
C LEU A 208 0.25 1.05 23.55
N CYS A 209 0.02 0.18 22.56
CA CYS A 209 -1.01 0.38 21.53
C CYS A 209 -2.08 -0.73 21.51
N PRO A 210 -2.91 -0.89 22.56
CA PRO A 210 -3.86 -1.99 22.65
C PRO A 210 -5.01 -1.96 21.64
N ALA A 211 -5.34 -0.78 21.10
CA ALA A 211 -6.43 -0.59 20.15
C ALA A 211 -5.97 -0.58 18.69
N LEU A 212 -4.75 -1.04 18.41
CA LEU A 212 -4.15 -0.93 17.09
C LEU A 212 -4.86 -1.83 16.06
N GLU A 213 -5.33 -1.23 14.97
CA GLU A 213 -6.01 -1.91 13.85
C GLU A 213 -5.14 -1.93 12.59
N THR A 214 -4.47 -0.82 12.28
CA THR A 214 -3.58 -0.66 11.13
C THR A 214 -2.14 -0.43 11.57
N LEU A 215 -1.25 -1.28 11.09
CA LEU A 215 0.16 -1.25 11.41
C LEU A 215 1.01 -1.22 10.14
N LYS A 216 1.89 -0.22 10.03
CA LYS A 216 2.93 -0.15 9.02
C LYS A 216 4.30 -0.29 9.67
N LEU A 217 4.92 -1.45 9.47
CA LEU A 217 6.24 -1.81 9.99
C LEU A 217 7.35 -1.31 9.03
N PRO A 218 8.54 -0.99 9.56
CA PRO A 218 9.72 -0.83 8.74
C PRO A 218 10.23 -2.20 8.27
N ALA A 219 11.13 -2.24 7.28
CA ALA A 219 11.84 -3.46 6.93
C ALA A 219 12.56 -4.02 8.16
N ILE A 220 12.27 -5.28 8.51
CA ILE A 220 12.94 -6.01 9.59
C ILE A 220 14.11 -6.78 8.97
N LYS A 221 15.09 -7.21 9.77
CA LYS A 221 16.26 -7.94 9.23
C LYS A 221 16.58 -9.23 9.96
N ASP A 222 16.12 -9.42 11.19
CA ASP A 222 16.46 -10.57 12.00
C ASP A 222 15.26 -11.34 12.56
N ALA A 223 15.44 -12.66 12.59
CA ALA A 223 14.48 -13.63 13.10
C ALA A 223 14.08 -13.37 14.56
N GLN A 224 15.01 -12.91 15.40
CA GLN A 224 14.72 -12.64 16.81
C GLN A 224 13.79 -11.44 16.97
N THR A 225 14.02 -10.34 16.24
CA THR A 225 13.13 -9.19 16.20
C THR A 225 11.75 -9.59 15.67
N ILE A 226 11.67 -10.44 14.64
CA ILE A 226 10.40 -10.98 14.14
C ILE A 226 9.63 -11.72 15.23
N GLU A 227 10.28 -12.65 15.94
CA GLU A 227 9.66 -13.41 17.02
C GLU A 227 9.16 -12.49 18.14
N LEU A 228 9.97 -11.51 18.54
CA LEU A 228 9.61 -10.54 19.57
C LEU A 228 8.41 -9.69 19.15
N ILE A 229 8.43 -9.12 17.93
CA ILE A 229 7.31 -8.33 17.40
C ILE A 229 6.05 -9.18 17.33
N SER A 230 6.15 -10.41 16.83
CA SER A 230 5.03 -11.33 16.70
C SER A 230 4.39 -11.66 18.04
N MET A 231 5.23 -11.98 19.03
CA MET A 231 4.79 -12.22 20.40
C MET A 231 4.10 -10.97 20.97
N THR A 232 4.67 -9.79 20.77
CA THR A 232 4.10 -8.54 21.24
C THR A 232 2.77 -8.23 20.57
N LEU A 233 2.63 -8.40 19.25
CA LEU A 233 1.37 -8.19 18.54
C LEU A 233 0.28 -9.13 19.06
N ARG A 234 0.60 -10.40 19.26
CA ARG A 234 -0.34 -11.38 19.82
C ARG A 234 -0.82 -11.03 21.23
N LEU A 235 0.07 -10.50 22.07
CA LEU A 235 -0.23 -10.21 23.48
C LEU A 235 -0.91 -8.85 23.67
N PHE A 236 -0.47 -7.84 22.93
CA PHE A 236 -0.83 -6.45 23.18
C PHE A 236 -1.66 -5.83 22.06
N CYS A 237 -1.67 -6.35 20.84
CA CYS A 237 -2.36 -5.72 19.70
C CYS A 237 -3.36 -6.67 19.02
N PRO A 238 -4.38 -7.17 19.73
CA PRO A 238 -5.25 -8.22 19.21
C PRO A 238 -6.20 -7.77 18.08
N LEU A 239 -6.32 -6.46 17.87
CA LEU A 239 -7.23 -5.87 16.90
C LEU A 239 -6.59 -5.60 15.53
N VAL A 240 -5.32 -5.95 15.33
CA VAL A 240 -4.63 -5.68 14.05
C VAL A 240 -5.29 -6.46 12.92
N THR A 241 -5.89 -5.72 11.98
CA THR A 241 -6.52 -6.26 10.76
C THR A 241 -5.79 -5.86 9.49
N ASP A 242 -4.96 -4.81 9.55
CA ASP A 242 -4.29 -4.23 8.40
C ASP A 242 -2.79 -4.14 8.68
N MET A 243 -1.99 -4.85 7.90
CA MET A 243 -0.54 -4.86 8.04
C MET A 243 0.14 -4.45 6.75
N SER A 244 1.14 -3.59 6.87
CA SER A 244 2.00 -3.22 5.75
C SER A 244 3.47 -3.19 6.15
N LEU A 245 4.34 -3.50 5.18
CA LEU A 245 5.79 -3.41 5.35
C LEU A 245 6.33 -2.35 4.40
N ALA A 246 7.00 -1.34 4.96
CA ALA A 246 7.75 -0.39 4.18
C ALA A 246 9.01 -1.08 3.63
N SER A 247 9.19 -1.01 2.30
CA SER A 247 10.46 -1.42 1.73
C SER A 247 11.54 -0.36 1.96
N ASP A 248 12.72 -0.85 2.34
CA ASP A 248 13.96 -0.13 2.16
C ASP A 248 14.60 -0.61 0.84
N ALA A 249 14.76 0.31 -0.12
CA ALA A 249 15.36 0.00 -1.42
C ALA A 249 16.81 -0.51 -1.32
N SER A 250 17.48 -0.25 -0.18
CA SER A 250 18.83 -0.73 0.09
C SER A 250 18.88 -2.18 0.55
N VAL A 251 17.78 -2.71 1.11
CA VAL A 251 17.75 -4.06 1.67
C VAL A 251 17.23 -5.01 0.61
N ARG A 252 18.08 -5.94 0.20
CA ARG A 252 17.76 -6.98 -0.79
C ARG A 252 17.11 -8.21 -0.16
N GLU A 253 16.68 -8.14 1.10
CA GLU A 253 16.24 -9.23 1.97
C GLU A 253 15.11 -8.67 2.87
N GLY A 254 14.05 -9.42 3.17
CA GLY A 254 12.98 -8.92 4.08
C GLY A 254 11.54 -9.37 3.81
N GLY A 255 11.30 -10.28 2.85
CA GLY A 255 9.95 -10.84 2.63
C GLY A 255 9.55 -11.91 3.64
N GLU A 256 10.52 -12.72 4.08
CA GLU A 256 10.30 -13.83 5.03
C GLU A 256 9.77 -13.32 6.37
N ASP A 257 10.19 -12.11 6.74
CA ASP A 257 9.95 -11.52 8.04
C ASP A 257 8.48 -11.36 8.35
N VAL A 258 7.71 -10.83 7.40
CA VAL A 258 6.28 -10.58 7.58
C VAL A 258 5.51 -11.89 7.57
N MET A 259 5.94 -12.87 6.76
CA MET A 259 5.32 -14.19 6.78
C MET A 259 5.53 -14.87 8.13
N GLY A 260 6.72 -14.73 8.72
CA GLY A 260 7.00 -15.14 10.09
C GLY A 260 6.08 -14.46 11.11
N ILE A 261 5.87 -13.14 10.98
CA ILE A 261 4.95 -12.40 11.83
C ILE A 261 3.51 -12.90 11.68
N MET A 262 3.02 -13.00 10.45
CA MET A 262 1.67 -13.47 10.15
C MET A 262 1.42 -14.87 10.69
N GLN A 263 2.37 -15.79 10.54
CA GLN A 263 2.26 -17.16 11.03
C GLN A 263 2.16 -17.21 12.57
N GLN A 264 2.80 -16.28 13.26
CA GLN A 264 2.80 -16.26 14.73
C GLN A 264 1.58 -15.53 15.33
N ILE A 265 0.90 -14.69 14.55
CA ILE A 265 -0.36 -14.04 14.95
C ILE A 265 -1.46 -15.10 15.06
N SER A 266 -2.02 -15.28 16.26
CA SER A 266 -2.96 -16.37 16.55
C SER A 266 -4.19 -16.38 15.61
N PRO A 267 -4.73 -17.55 15.24
CA PRO A 267 -5.88 -17.66 14.31
C PRO A 267 -7.15 -16.89 14.71
N GLY A 268 -7.29 -16.51 15.98
CA GLY A 268 -8.38 -15.64 16.44
C GLY A 268 -8.28 -14.20 15.94
N HIS A 269 -7.09 -13.77 15.53
CA HIS A 269 -6.86 -12.46 14.91
C HIS A 269 -7.31 -12.53 13.45
N ARG A 270 -7.97 -11.48 13.00
CA ARG A 270 -8.59 -11.45 11.67
C ARG A 270 -7.79 -10.54 10.77
N LEU A 271 -6.57 -10.94 10.42
CA LEU A 271 -5.80 -10.19 9.43
C LEU A 271 -6.59 -10.19 8.12
N ARG A 272 -6.94 -8.99 7.62
CA ARG A 272 -7.75 -8.76 6.43
C ARG A 272 -6.93 -8.25 5.28
N ASN A 273 -6.03 -7.31 5.55
CA ASN A 273 -5.34 -6.57 4.52
C ASN A 273 -3.83 -6.65 4.72
N ILE A 274 -3.13 -7.06 3.68
CA ILE A 274 -1.67 -7.16 3.67
C ILE A 274 -1.15 -6.38 2.48
N TYR A 275 -0.18 -5.51 2.76
CA TYR A 275 0.53 -4.74 1.75
C TYR A 275 2.04 -4.87 1.93
N LEU A 276 2.70 -5.59 1.03
CA LEU A 276 4.14 -5.81 1.06
C LEU A 276 4.79 -5.13 -0.15
N ILE A 277 5.85 -4.36 0.09
CA ILE A 277 6.69 -3.81 -0.99
C ILE A 277 8.04 -4.55 -0.98
N ASN A 278 8.54 -4.91 -2.17
CA ASN A 278 9.81 -5.62 -2.36
C ASN A 278 9.90 -6.93 -1.55
N CYS A 279 8.79 -7.67 -1.49
CA CYS A 279 8.75 -8.99 -0.88
C CYS A 279 9.65 -9.97 -1.67
N LEU A 280 10.42 -10.77 -0.92
CA LEU A 280 11.27 -11.84 -1.42
C LEU A 280 10.85 -13.16 -0.80
N ASP A 281 10.54 -14.16 -1.61
CA ASP A 281 10.19 -15.52 -1.16
C ASP A 281 11.44 -16.42 -1.14
N ASN A 282 12.49 -15.92 -0.49
CA ASN A 282 13.70 -16.69 -0.21
C ASN A 282 13.43 -17.80 0.82
N ALA A 283 12.36 -17.64 1.64
CA ALA A 283 12.00 -18.59 2.67
C ALA A 283 11.74 -19.96 2.05
N LEU A 284 11.86 -20.98 2.90
CA LEU A 284 11.26 -22.27 2.59
C LEU A 284 9.77 -22.01 2.27
N PRO A 285 9.26 -22.42 1.10
CA PRO A 285 7.89 -22.16 0.65
C PRO A 285 6.83 -22.49 1.70
N SER A 286 7.15 -23.40 2.63
CA SER A 286 6.32 -23.79 3.77
C SER A 286 5.95 -22.63 4.70
N THR A 287 6.83 -21.67 4.98
CA THR A 287 6.55 -20.59 5.94
C THR A 287 5.54 -19.61 5.35
N THR A 288 5.79 -19.14 4.13
CA THR A 288 4.91 -18.24 3.39
C THR A 288 3.54 -18.89 3.18
N ALA A 289 3.52 -20.16 2.74
CA ALA A 289 2.28 -20.91 2.57
C ALA A 289 1.51 -21.06 3.89
N ALA A 290 2.19 -21.43 4.98
CA ALA A 290 1.56 -21.58 6.30
C ALA A 290 0.94 -20.26 6.80
N ALA A 291 1.62 -19.13 6.58
CA ALA A 291 1.12 -17.81 6.94
C ALA A 291 -0.20 -17.48 6.22
N PHE A 292 -0.29 -17.75 4.91
CA PHE A 292 -1.54 -17.54 4.16
C PHE A 292 -2.64 -18.52 4.55
N LEU A 293 -2.30 -19.80 4.75
CA LEU A 293 -3.26 -20.83 5.19
C LEU A 293 -3.90 -20.48 6.53
N GLN A 294 -3.12 -19.93 7.46
CA GLN A 294 -3.59 -19.52 8.78
C GLN A 294 -4.64 -18.40 8.73
N HIS A 295 -4.52 -17.50 7.75
CA HIS A 295 -5.43 -16.36 7.56
C HIS A 295 -6.34 -16.52 6.33
N ALA A 296 -6.45 -17.73 5.79
CA ALA A 296 -7.17 -18.05 4.56
C ALA A 296 -8.62 -17.54 4.53
N VAL A 297 -9.29 -17.58 5.68
CA VAL A 297 -10.71 -17.19 5.82
C VAL A 297 -10.87 -15.68 6.03
N SER A 298 -9.91 -15.04 6.72
CA SER A 298 -10.00 -13.64 7.11
C SER A 298 -9.44 -12.66 6.07
N LEU A 299 -8.43 -13.09 5.30
CA LEU A 299 -7.79 -12.24 4.29
C LEU A 299 -8.78 -11.83 3.20
N ARG A 300 -8.82 -10.52 2.94
CA ARG A 300 -9.64 -9.85 1.94
C ARG A 300 -8.78 -9.17 0.88
N ARG A 301 -7.63 -8.62 1.26
CA ARG A 301 -6.72 -7.90 0.36
C ARG A 301 -5.29 -8.38 0.54
N VAL A 302 -4.68 -8.82 -0.56
CA VAL A 302 -3.26 -9.11 -0.64
C VAL A 302 -2.67 -8.28 -1.78
N GLU A 303 -1.74 -7.41 -1.43
CA GLU A 303 -1.03 -6.58 -2.40
C GLU A 303 0.47 -6.73 -2.19
N LEU A 304 1.12 -7.32 -3.19
CA LEU A 304 2.54 -7.59 -3.23
C LEU A 304 3.12 -6.73 -4.36
N SER A 305 3.77 -5.63 -3.99
CA SER A 305 4.30 -4.64 -4.93
C SER A 305 5.81 -4.75 -5.08
N ALA A 306 6.32 -4.56 -6.29
CA ALA A 306 7.75 -4.67 -6.62
C ALA A 306 8.38 -5.99 -6.11
N THR A 307 7.63 -7.10 -6.13
CA THR A 307 8.11 -8.38 -5.63
C THR A 307 9.28 -8.89 -6.45
N ARG A 308 10.13 -9.68 -5.80
CA ARG A 308 11.25 -10.39 -6.42
C ARG A 308 11.22 -11.84 -5.96
N LEU A 309 11.49 -12.78 -6.86
CA LEU A 309 11.62 -14.21 -6.52
C LEU A 309 10.38 -14.81 -5.83
N LEU A 310 9.17 -14.33 -6.12
CA LEU A 310 7.94 -14.90 -5.55
C LEU A 310 7.61 -16.20 -6.29
N LYS A 311 7.77 -17.34 -5.61
CA LYS A 311 7.58 -18.66 -6.23
C LYS A 311 6.14 -18.86 -6.68
N SER A 312 5.97 -19.49 -7.83
CA SER A 312 4.66 -19.84 -8.39
C SER A 312 3.78 -20.64 -7.42
N ALA A 313 4.34 -21.62 -6.70
CA ALA A 313 3.64 -22.39 -5.67
C ALA A 313 3.04 -21.52 -4.53
N THR A 314 3.70 -20.41 -4.20
CA THR A 314 3.20 -19.45 -3.21
C THR A 314 1.98 -18.70 -3.76
N ILE A 315 2.02 -18.26 -5.01
CA ILE A 315 0.89 -17.60 -5.69
C ILE A 315 -0.30 -18.55 -5.77
N GLN A 316 -0.07 -19.80 -6.20
CA GLN A 316 -1.08 -20.85 -6.19
C GLN A 316 -1.68 -21.05 -4.80
N THR A 317 -0.83 -21.14 -3.76
CA THR A 317 -1.32 -21.31 -2.38
C THR A 317 -2.29 -20.19 -1.99
N ILE A 318 -2.00 -18.93 -2.34
CA ILE A 318 -2.90 -17.79 -2.10
C ILE A 318 -4.24 -17.99 -2.82
N LEU A 319 -4.20 -18.33 -4.12
CA LEU A 319 -5.39 -18.49 -4.96
C LEU A 319 -6.29 -19.66 -4.51
N VAL A 320 -5.67 -20.78 -4.12
CA VAL A 320 -6.39 -21.99 -3.68
C VAL A 320 -6.90 -21.85 -2.26
N SER A 321 -6.09 -21.30 -1.36
CA SER A 321 -6.37 -21.34 0.08
C SER A 321 -7.20 -20.15 0.57
N CYS A 322 -6.97 -18.95 0.05
CA CYS A 322 -7.58 -17.73 0.58
C CYS A 322 -9.02 -17.53 0.07
N GLN A 323 -9.95 -18.32 0.59
CA GLN A 323 -11.38 -18.29 0.23
C GLN A 323 -12.03 -16.92 0.43
N GLY A 324 -11.50 -16.14 1.38
CA GLY A 324 -12.00 -14.81 1.68
C GLY A 324 -11.56 -13.70 0.73
N LEU A 325 -10.61 -13.97 -0.17
CA LEU A 325 -9.89 -12.95 -0.91
C LEU A 325 -10.79 -12.20 -1.90
N GLU A 326 -10.74 -10.87 -1.86
CA GLU A 326 -11.52 -9.95 -2.70
C GLU A 326 -10.60 -9.12 -3.61
N TYR A 327 -9.34 -8.93 -3.23
CA TYR A 327 -8.36 -8.15 -3.97
C TYR A 327 -7.00 -8.85 -3.93
N LEU A 328 -6.49 -9.21 -5.10
CA LEU A 328 -5.15 -9.75 -5.28
C LEU A 328 -4.40 -8.91 -6.30
N LYS A 329 -3.29 -8.31 -5.88
CA LYS A 329 -2.36 -7.62 -6.77
C LYS A 329 -0.95 -8.14 -6.54
N ILE A 330 -0.37 -8.74 -7.57
CA ILE A 330 1.04 -9.14 -7.58
C ILE A 330 1.72 -8.36 -8.70
N GLU A 331 2.48 -7.35 -8.30
CA GLU A 331 3.21 -6.47 -9.19
C GLU A 331 4.70 -6.78 -9.07
N GLU A 332 5.23 -7.38 -10.15
CA GLU A 332 6.63 -7.72 -10.24
C GLU A 332 7.53 -6.48 -10.39
N ASN A 333 8.74 -6.57 -9.81
CA ASN A 333 9.78 -5.62 -10.15
C ASN A 333 10.28 -5.89 -11.58
N VAL A 334 9.95 -4.97 -12.50
CA VAL A 334 10.32 -4.78 -13.92
C VAL A 334 11.38 -5.70 -14.59
N SER A 335 12.38 -6.19 -13.87
CA SER A 335 13.52 -6.91 -14.42
C SER A 335 13.48 -8.43 -14.34
N SER A 336 12.57 -9.05 -13.59
CA SER A 336 12.50 -10.51 -13.45
C SER A 336 11.28 -11.10 -14.16
N THR A 337 11.31 -12.42 -14.39
CA THR A 337 10.13 -13.28 -14.62
C THR A 337 9.87 -14.16 -13.38
N ASP A 338 10.61 -13.90 -12.31
CA ASP A 338 10.70 -14.77 -11.14
C ASP A 338 9.49 -14.61 -10.20
N CYS A 339 8.57 -13.69 -10.52
CA CYS A 339 7.31 -13.48 -9.80
C CYS A 339 6.09 -13.81 -10.68
N ALA A 340 6.19 -14.87 -11.48
CA ALA A 340 5.10 -15.34 -12.32
C ALA A 340 4.45 -16.62 -11.76
N LEU A 341 3.14 -16.72 -11.94
CA LEU A 341 2.40 -17.96 -11.76
C LEU A 341 2.67 -18.87 -12.96
N HIS A 342 3.34 -20.00 -12.75
CA HIS A 342 3.52 -21.02 -13.77
C HIS A 342 2.17 -21.68 -14.07
N LEU A 343 1.99 -22.04 -15.33
CA LEU A 343 0.72 -22.56 -15.80
C LEU A 343 0.36 -23.91 -15.16
N GLU A 344 1.34 -24.77 -14.91
CA GLU A 344 1.17 -26.06 -14.22
C GLU A 344 0.59 -25.85 -12.82
N ASP A 345 1.12 -24.87 -12.08
CA ASP A 345 0.64 -24.55 -10.73
C ASP A 345 -0.74 -23.91 -10.76
N ALA A 346 -1.01 -23.05 -11.74
CA ALA A 346 -2.32 -22.42 -11.89
C ALA A 346 -3.44 -23.44 -12.16
N ALA A 347 -3.12 -24.50 -12.91
CA ALA A 347 -4.04 -25.55 -13.32
C ALA A 347 -4.09 -26.75 -12.36
N LEU A 348 -3.24 -26.78 -11.33
CA LEU A 348 -3.10 -27.92 -10.43
C LEU A 348 -4.33 -28.15 -9.55
N ALA A 349 -4.97 -27.06 -9.08
CA ALA A 349 -6.08 -27.11 -8.15
C ALA A 349 -7.06 -25.96 -8.42
N GLU A 350 -8.34 -26.15 -8.05
CA GLU A 350 -9.36 -25.13 -8.16
C GLU A 350 -9.09 -23.95 -7.22
N TRP A 351 -9.22 -22.73 -7.72
CA TRP A 351 -9.08 -21.52 -6.92
C TRP A 351 -10.23 -21.40 -5.92
N GLY A 352 -9.89 -21.37 -4.62
CA GLY A 352 -10.87 -21.17 -3.54
C GLY A 352 -11.36 -19.73 -3.42
N CYS A 353 -10.64 -18.77 -4.01
CA CYS A 353 -10.90 -17.33 -3.94
C CYS A 353 -12.04 -16.84 -4.89
N ALA A 354 -13.20 -17.49 -4.85
CA ALA A 354 -14.34 -17.20 -5.74
C ALA A 354 -14.93 -15.77 -5.63
N ARG A 355 -14.54 -15.01 -4.60
CA ARG A 355 -15.03 -13.64 -4.32
C ARG A 355 -14.09 -12.53 -4.80
N ILE A 356 -13.04 -12.87 -5.56
CA ILE A 356 -12.11 -11.86 -6.09
C ILE A 356 -12.86 -10.87 -6.98
N ARG A 357 -12.65 -9.59 -6.71
CA ARG A 357 -13.15 -8.43 -7.48
C ARG A 357 -12.03 -7.75 -8.26
N TYR A 358 -10.80 -7.82 -7.79
CA TYR A 358 -9.62 -7.29 -8.48
C TYR A 358 -8.53 -8.35 -8.52
N LEU A 359 -8.07 -8.70 -9.72
CA LEU A 359 -7.00 -9.67 -9.96
C LEU A 359 -5.92 -9.04 -10.84
N GLU A 360 -4.71 -8.86 -10.31
CA GLU A 360 -3.52 -8.53 -11.10
C GLU A 360 -2.45 -9.61 -10.90
N LEU A 361 -2.13 -10.33 -11.98
CA LEU A 361 -1.16 -11.43 -12.00
C LEU A 361 -0.28 -11.42 -13.26
N THR A 362 0.95 -11.90 -13.11
CA THR A 362 1.80 -12.31 -14.24
C THR A 362 1.78 -13.84 -14.33
N VAL A 363 1.58 -14.38 -15.53
CA VAL A 363 1.54 -15.83 -15.80
C VAL A 363 2.66 -16.22 -16.75
N ALA A 364 3.43 -17.24 -16.39
CA ALA A 364 4.40 -17.86 -17.28
C ALA A 364 3.76 -19.06 -17.96
N PHE A 365 3.52 -18.95 -19.27
CA PHE A 365 2.94 -20.03 -20.08
C PHE A 365 3.95 -21.12 -20.39
N THR A 366 5.23 -20.76 -20.57
CA THR A 366 6.32 -21.73 -20.72
C THR A 366 7.35 -21.55 -19.61
N PRO A 367 8.16 -22.58 -19.31
CA PRO A 367 9.23 -22.48 -18.31
C PRO A 367 10.24 -21.36 -18.60
N ASP A 368 10.41 -20.98 -19.86
CA ASP A 368 11.30 -19.89 -20.30
C ASP A 368 10.59 -18.54 -20.51
N GLY A 369 9.31 -18.44 -20.17
CA GLY A 369 8.51 -17.20 -20.32
C GLY A 369 8.36 -16.74 -21.77
N ARG A 370 8.35 -17.68 -22.73
CA ARG A 370 8.18 -17.41 -24.15
C ARG A 370 6.76 -17.72 -24.59
N ASP A 371 6.34 -17.06 -25.67
CA ASP A 371 5.10 -17.43 -26.33
C ASP A 371 5.22 -18.85 -26.92
N PRO A 372 4.22 -19.72 -26.71
CA PRO A 372 4.21 -21.06 -27.28
C PRO A 372 4.25 -21.00 -28.81
N LYS A 373 5.36 -21.42 -29.42
CA LYS A 373 5.58 -21.33 -30.87
C LYS A 373 4.58 -22.12 -31.70
N TYR A 374 4.09 -23.24 -31.16
CA TYR A 374 3.15 -24.12 -31.86
C TYR A 374 1.82 -23.40 -32.17
N PHE A 375 1.44 -22.43 -31.35
CA PHE A 375 0.20 -21.68 -31.52
C PHE A 375 0.18 -20.84 -32.81
N ALA A 376 1.34 -20.27 -33.18
CA ALA A 376 1.51 -19.50 -34.41
C ALA A 376 1.82 -20.40 -35.62
N ALA A 377 2.41 -21.58 -35.41
CA ALA A 377 2.86 -22.47 -36.48
C ALA A 377 1.73 -23.31 -37.08
N ASP A 378 0.86 -23.89 -36.23
CA ASP A 378 -0.26 -24.71 -36.69
C ASP A 378 -1.53 -24.46 -35.83
N PRO A 379 -2.45 -23.60 -36.28
CA PRO A 379 -3.71 -23.36 -35.57
C PRO A 379 -4.67 -24.55 -35.64
N THR A 380 -4.47 -25.50 -36.55
CA THR A 380 -5.37 -26.66 -36.75
C THR A 380 -5.09 -27.82 -35.80
N MET A 381 -4.05 -27.70 -34.96
CA MET A 381 -3.57 -28.73 -34.03
C MET A 381 -3.07 -30.02 -34.69
N THR A 382 -2.97 -30.09 -36.02
CA THR A 382 -2.60 -31.32 -36.73
C THR A 382 -1.15 -31.76 -36.52
N THR A 383 -0.24 -30.82 -36.28
CA THR A 383 1.18 -31.07 -36.05
C THR A 383 1.57 -30.95 -34.58
N TRP A 384 0.59 -30.86 -33.68
CA TRP A 384 0.85 -30.72 -32.26
C TRP A 384 1.37 -32.02 -31.68
N THR A 385 2.36 -31.89 -30.81
CA THR A 385 2.89 -32.98 -30.00
C THR A 385 1.97 -33.25 -28.80
N GLU A 386 2.18 -34.37 -28.11
CA GLU A 386 1.47 -34.64 -26.85
C GLU A 386 1.76 -33.55 -25.79
N GLU A 387 2.96 -32.98 -25.79
CA GLU A 387 3.33 -31.85 -24.92
C GLU A 387 2.53 -30.58 -25.27
N ASP A 388 2.33 -30.28 -26.56
CA ASP A 388 1.54 -29.13 -27.00
C ASP A 388 0.07 -29.27 -26.60
N HIS A 389 -0.50 -30.48 -26.73
CA HIS A 389 -1.86 -30.79 -26.26
C HIS A 389 -1.97 -30.67 -24.74
N HIS A 390 -1.01 -31.21 -23.99
CA HIS A 390 -1.00 -31.09 -22.55
C HIS A 390 -0.92 -29.63 -22.10
N HIS A 391 -0.05 -28.84 -22.73
CA HIS A 391 0.08 -27.42 -22.45
C HIS A 391 -1.24 -26.67 -22.73
N TRP A 392 -1.91 -26.99 -23.84
CA TRP A 392 -3.23 -26.43 -24.16
C TRP A 392 -4.29 -26.78 -23.11
N ASP A 393 -4.31 -28.00 -22.60
CA ASP A 393 -5.23 -28.41 -21.53
C ASP A 393 -4.98 -27.62 -20.23
N LEU A 394 -3.72 -27.31 -19.90
CA LEU A 394 -3.40 -26.48 -18.75
C LEU A 394 -3.90 -25.04 -18.94
N MET A 395 -3.80 -24.49 -20.16
CA MET A 395 -4.37 -23.18 -20.50
C MET A 395 -5.89 -23.16 -20.36
N ASP A 396 -6.57 -24.21 -20.86
CA ASP A 396 -8.02 -24.33 -20.73
C ASP A 396 -8.45 -24.33 -19.26
N ARG A 397 -7.72 -25.04 -18.41
CA ARG A 397 -7.96 -25.06 -16.95
C ARG A 397 -7.76 -23.69 -16.32
N LEU A 398 -6.65 -22.99 -16.63
CA LEU A 398 -6.41 -21.63 -16.12
C LEU A 398 -7.56 -20.68 -16.50
N TYR A 399 -7.93 -20.64 -17.78
CA TYR A 399 -8.96 -19.70 -18.25
C TYR A 399 -10.36 -20.07 -17.77
N THR A 400 -10.64 -21.37 -17.58
CA THR A 400 -11.88 -21.82 -16.94
C THR A 400 -11.96 -21.36 -15.49
N GLN A 401 -10.86 -21.46 -14.74
CA GLN A 401 -10.80 -20.98 -13.35
C GLN A 401 -10.97 -19.47 -13.26
N ILE A 402 -10.31 -18.69 -14.14
CA ILE A 402 -10.56 -17.24 -14.24
C ILE A 402 -12.03 -16.98 -14.57
N GLY A 403 -12.58 -17.67 -15.57
CA GLY A 403 -13.97 -17.56 -15.99
C GLY A 403 -15.01 -17.84 -14.92
N ALA A 404 -14.65 -18.66 -13.92
CA ALA A 404 -15.51 -18.96 -12.77
C ALA A 404 -15.58 -17.82 -11.72
N LEU A 405 -14.71 -16.80 -11.81
CA LEU A 405 -14.68 -15.65 -10.90
C LEU A 405 -15.82 -14.66 -11.19
N SER A 406 -17.06 -15.05 -10.92
CA SER A 406 -18.27 -14.25 -11.22
C SER A 406 -18.32 -12.86 -10.55
N GLU A 407 -17.53 -12.64 -9.49
CA GLU A 407 -17.43 -11.36 -8.78
C GLU A 407 -16.35 -10.41 -9.34
N LEU A 408 -15.58 -10.86 -10.33
CA LEU A 408 -14.43 -10.13 -10.86
C LEU A 408 -14.89 -8.85 -11.57
N VAL A 409 -14.33 -7.72 -11.15
CA VAL A 409 -14.57 -6.38 -11.70
C VAL A 409 -13.39 -5.92 -12.53
N VAL A 410 -12.16 -6.18 -12.06
CA VAL A 410 -10.93 -5.80 -12.76
C VAL A 410 -10.05 -7.03 -12.92
N LEU A 411 -9.70 -7.35 -14.17
CA LEU A 411 -8.73 -8.39 -14.51
C LEU A 411 -7.54 -7.76 -15.21
N LYS A 412 -6.36 -7.84 -14.60
CA LYS A 412 -5.09 -7.40 -15.18
C LYS A 412 -4.14 -8.59 -15.29
N LEU A 413 -4.10 -9.23 -16.46
CA LEU A 413 -3.30 -10.43 -16.69
C LEU A 413 -2.11 -10.11 -17.59
N LYS A 414 -0.89 -10.37 -17.12
CA LYS A 414 0.35 -10.17 -17.89
C LYS A 414 0.93 -11.52 -18.26
N ALA A 415 1.42 -11.67 -19.48
CA ALA A 415 2.26 -12.81 -19.84
C ALA A 415 3.70 -12.52 -19.39
N ALA A 416 4.34 -13.45 -18.70
CA ALA A 416 5.76 -13.35 -18.41
C ALA A 416 6.50 -13.27 -19.75
N GLY A 417 7.27 -12.20 -19.96
CA GLY A 417 8.05 -12.02 -21.18
C GLY A 417 9.40 -12.72 -21.10
N VAL A 418 10.11 -12.84 -22.23
CA VAL A 418 11.44 -13.46 -22.24
C VAL A 418 12.39 -12.68 -21.32
N PRO A 419 13.12 -13.35 -20.42
CA PRO A 419 14.14 -12.70 -19.61
C PRO A 419 15.07 -11.88 -20.51
N ARG A 420 15.24 -10.59 -20.20
CA ARG A 420 16.15 -9.75 -20.97
C ARG A 420 17.55 -10.36 -20.93
N PRO A 421 18.25 -10.49 -22.07
CA PRO A 421 19.64 -10.90 -22.07
C PRO A 421 20.44 -9.97 -21.13
N PRO A 422 21.35 -10.51 -20.30
CA PRO A 422 22.06 -9.74 -19.26
C PRO A 422 22.86 -8.53 -19.81
N HIS A 423 23.10 -8.49 -21.13
CA HIS A 423 23.85 -7.43 -21.81
C HIS A 423 22.98 -6.37 -22.49
N THR A 424 21.65 -6.46 -22.43
CA THR A 424 20.80 -5.39 -22.98
C THR A 424 20.94 -4.11 -22.12
N PRO A 425 21.31 -2.97 -22.73
CA PRO A 425 21.57 -1.74 -21.97
C PRO A 425 20.33 -1.31 -21.19
N ARG A 426 20.52 -0.99 -19.90
CA ARG A 426 19.46 -0.61 -18.93
C ARG A 426 18.59 0.57 -19.35
N ASN A 427 18.95 1.29 -20.41
CA ASN A 427 18.28 2.51 -20.86
C ASN A 427 16.97 2.26 -21.65
N ARG A 428 16.65 1.02 -22.07
CA ARG A 428 15.30 0.73 -22.56
C ARG A 428 14.33 0.78 -21.38
N GLN A 429 13.38 1.73 -21.46
CA GLN A 429 12.41 2.05 -20.42
C GLN A 429 11.81 0.79 -19.77
N ARG A 430 11.67 0.92 -18.46
CA ARG A 430 11.37 -0.12 -17.47
C ARG A 430 9.90 -0.62 -17.51
N GLY A 431 9.25 -0.66 -18.67
CA GLY A 431 7.83 -1.03 -18.76
C GLY A 431 7.40 -1.78 -20.02
N ASP A 432 8.24 -1.87 -21.05
CA ASP A 432 7.76 -2.29 -22.38
C ASP A 432 7.81 -3.79 -22.66
N ASN A 433 8.38 -4.64 -21.78
CA ASN A 433 8.53 -6.07 -22.11
C ASN A 433 7.20 -6.80 -22.33
N PHE A 434 6.13 -6.34 -21.69
CA PHE A 434 4.81 -6.94 -21.85
C PHE A 434 4.17 -6.60 -23.20
N LYS A 435 4.70 -5.61 -23.94
CA LYS A 435 4.17 -5.21 -25.25
C LYS A 435 4.38 -6.24 -26.35
N ASP A 436 5.36 -7.11 -26.15
CA ASP A 436 5.77 -8.07 -27.16
C ASP A 436 5.11 -9.45 -26.97
N THR A 437 4.41 -9.69 -25.85
CA THR A 437 3.77 -10.97 -25.55
C THR A 437 2.25 -10.81 -25.43
N CYS A 438 1.51 -11.78 -25.97
CA CYS A 438 0.05 -11.84 -25.91
C CYS A 438 -0.39 -13.06 -25.11
N LEU A 439 -1.52 -12.94 -24.40
CA LEU A 439 -2.15 -14.07 -23.73
C LEU A 439 -2.72 -15.03 -24.80
N PRO A 440 -2.15 -16.25 -24.96
CA PRO A 440 -2.50 -17.09 -26.10
C PRO A 440 -3.97 -17.52 -26.04
N GLY A 441 -4.69 -17.36 -27.16
CA GLY A 441 -6.09 -17.77 -27.31
C GLY A 441 -7.13 -17.01 -26.50
N LEU A 442 -6.74 -16.15 -25.55
CA LEU A 442 -7.67 -15.54 -24.59
C LEU A 442 -8.78 -14.71 -25.25
N LEU A 443 -8.42 -13.95 -26.30
CA LEU A 443 -9.34 -13.06 -27.02
C LEU A 443 -9.98 -13.68 -28.27
N SER A 444 -9.82 -14.99 -28.48
CA SER A 444 -10.40 -15.71 -29.63
C SER A 444 -11.55 -16.61 -29.18
N LEU A 445 -12.66 -16.64 -29.92
CA LEU A 445 -13.69 -17.66 -29.74
C LEU A 445 -13.25 -18.96 -30.42
N GLU A 446 -13.51 -20.08 -29.76
CA GLU A 446 -13.36 -21.40 -30.34
C GLU A 446 -14.39 -21.63 -31.45
N ASP A 447 -13.95 -22.16 -32.59
CA ASP A 447 -14.81 -22.64 -33.67
C ASP A 447 -14.31 -24.01 -34.14
N PRO A 448 -14.94 -25.10 -33.68
CA PRO A 448 -14.58 -26.46 -34.08
C PRO A 448 -14.68 -26.71 -35.59
N THR A 449 -15.52 -25.96 -36.31
CA THR A 449 -15.74 -26.18 -37.75
C THR A 449 -14.61 -25.63 -38.60
N SER A 450 -14.03 -24.49 -38.20
CA SER A 450 -12.88 -23.89 -38.86
C SER A 450 -11.54 -24.33 -38.26
N GLY A 451 -11.57 -25.16 -37.21
CA GLY A 451 -10.39 -25.50 -36.41
C GLY A 451 -9.80 -24.28 -35.68
N LYS A 452 -10.62 -23.26 -35.41
CA LYS A 452 -10.15 -22.06 -34.71
C LYS A 452 -10.13 -22.34 -33.22
N ILE A 453 -9.00 -22.10 -32.61
CA ILE A 453 -8.75 -22.36 -31.20
C ILE A 453 -8.82 -21.05 -30.40
N GLY A 454 -9.45 -21.08 -29.23
CA GLY A 454 -9.65 -19.89 -28.42
C GLY A 454 -10.36 -20.16 -27.10
N PHE A 455 -10.21 -19.24 -26.15
CA PHE A 455 -10.69 -19.38 -24.77
C PHE A 455 -11.70 -18.29 -24.36
N LEU A 456 -12.10 -17.42 -25.28
CA LEU A 456 -12.97 -16.28 -24.93
C LEU A 456 -14.33 -16.73 -24.35
N SER A 457 -14.82 -17.91 -24.77
CA SER A 457 -16.04 -18.52 -24.21
C SER A 457 -15.93 -18.87 -22.73
N ARG A 458 -14.71 -19.20 -22.24
CA ARG A 458 -14.45 -19.51 -20.83
C ARG A 458 -14.70 -18.30 -19.93
N LEU A 459 -14.49 -17.09 -20.44
CA LEU A 459 -14.72 -15.85 -19.70
C LEU A 459 -16.20 -15.44 -19.61
N SER A 460 -17.13 -16.22 -20.15
CA SER A 460 -18.57 -15.90 -20.15
C SER A 460 -19.19 -15.78 -18.75
N GLY A 461 -18.58 -16.39 -17.72
CA GLY A 461 -19.00 -16.26 -16.32
C GLY A 461 -18.66 -14.92 -15.67
N LEU A 462 -17.79 -14.10 -16.28
CA LEU A 462 -17.32 -12.81 -15.76
C LEU A 462 -18.35 -11.68 -15.95
N THR A 463 -19.57 -11.88 -15.44
CA THR A 463 -20.71 -10.98 -15.69
C THR A 463 -20.56 -9.57 -15.10
N LYS A 464 -19.65 -9.39 -14.14
CA LYS A 464 -19.38 -8.11 -13.45
C LYS A 464 -18.09 -7.42 -13.91
N LEU A 465 -17.39 -7.99 -14.89
CA LEU A 465 -16.12 -7.44 -15.36
C LEU A 465 -16.34 -6.05 -15.95
N ARG A 466 -15.60 -5.06 -15.42
CA ARG A 466 -15.58 -3.65 -15.85
C ARG A 466 -14.24 -3.21 -16.42
N GLU A 467 -13.19 -3.99 -16.26
CA GLU A 467 -11.88 -3.62 -16.76
C GLU A 467 -11.04 -4.85 -17.09
N LEU A 468 -10.42 -4.84 -18.26
CA LEU A 468 -9.55 -5.91 -18.72
C LEU A 468 -8.21 -5.28 -19.17
N ARG A 469 -7.12 -5.55 -18.44
CA ARG A 469 -5.78 -4.98 -18.69
C ARG A 469 -4.72 -6.05 -18.86
N GLY A 470 -3.56 -5.64 -19.34
CA GLY A 470 -2.33 -6.42 -19.33
C GLY A 470 -1.82 -6.78 -20.73
N SER A 471 -1.40 -8.02 -20.95
CA SER A 471 -0.79 -8.50 -22.21
C SER A 471 -1.85 -8.78 -23.29
N LEU A 472 -2.58 -7.74 -23.67
CA LEU A 472 -3.75 -7.79 -24.56
C LEU A 472 -3.50 -6.91 -25.80
N PHE A 473 -2.48 -7.25 -26.59
CA PHE A 473 -2.15 -6.46 -27.76
C PHE A 473 -3.05 -6.83 -28.93
N TRP A 474 -4.11 -6.03 -29.12
CA TRP A 474 -5.04 -6.18 -30.24
C TRP A 474 -4.42 -5.92 -31.61
N THR A 475 -3.31 -5.19 -31.67
CA THR A 475 -2.56 -4.79 -32.86
C THR A 475 -1.51 -5.83 -33.19
N ASN A 476 -1.31 -6.81 -32.31
CA ASN A 476 -0.54 -7.98 -32.65
C ASN A 476 -1.21 -8.63 -33.87
N ARG A 477 -0.41 -8.83 -34.92
CA ARG A 477 -0.85 -9.39 -36.21
C ARG A 477 -1.60 -10.71 -36.04
N GLU A 478 -1.22 -11.51 -35.04
CA GLU A 478 -1.91 -12.74 -34.70
C GLU A 478 -3.33 -12.50 -34.17
N VAL A 479 -3.48 -11.57 -33.22
CA VAL A 479 -4.80 -11.24 -32.64
C VAL A 479 -5.71 -10.63 -33.70
N LEU A 480 -5.17 -9.76 -34.57
CA LEU A 480 -5.90 -9.19 -35.71
C LEU A 480 -6.38 -10.28 -36.68
N ALA A 481 -5.53 -11.26 -36.98
CA ALA A 481 -5.89 -12.35 -37.89
C ALA A 481 -7.00 -13.25 -37.35
N ARG A 482 -7.16 -13.31 -36.02
CA ARG A 482 -8.15 -14.17 -35.35
C ARG A 482 -9.41 -13.42 -34.90
N THR A 483 -9.39 -12.09 -34.79
CA THR A 483 -10.55 -11.32 -34.33
C THR A 483 -11.57 -11.18 -35.45
N GLY A 484 -12.70 -11.89 -35.36
CA GLY A 484 -13.84 -11.76 -36.27
C GLY A 484 -15.00 -10.98 -35.65
N GLU A 485 -16.12 -10.90 -36.37
CA GLU A 485 -17.34 -10.20 -35.90
C GLU A 485 -17.85 -10.76 -34.58
N ARG A 486 -17.79 -12.09 -34.37
CA ARG A 486 -18.25 -12.73 -33.14
C ARG A 486 -17.41 -12.34 -31.91
N GLU A 487 -16.10 -12.19 -32.06
CA GLU A 487 -15.24 -11.67 -30.98
C GLU A 487 -15.54 -10.21 -30.65
N VAL A 488 -15.94 -9.42 -31.66
CA VAL A 488 -16.37 -8.04 -31.48
C VAL A 488 -17.74 -7.97 -30.81
N GLU A 489 -18.69 -8.83 -31.19
CA GLU A 489 -20.02 -8.89 -30.56
C GLU A 489 -19.97 -9.37 -29.10
N TRP A 490 -19.05 -10.29 -28.78
CA TRP A 490 -18.80 -10.69 -27.40
C TRP A 490 -18.44 -9.49 -26.52
N ARG A 491 -17.83 -8.45 -27.11
CA ARG A 491 -17.62 -7.16 -26.47
C ARG A 491 -18.98 -6.45 -26.39
N ARG A 492 -19.69 -6.68 -25.29
CA ARG A 492 -20.97 -6.03 -24.98
C ARG A 492 -20.91 -4.51 -25.23
N PRO A 493 -22.02 -3.89 -25.68
CA PRO A 493 -22.13 -2.44 -25.75
C PRO A 493 -22.00 -1.84 -24.35
N GLY A 494 -20.88 -1.16 -24.11
CA GLY A 494 -20.38 -0.75 -22.79
C GLY A 494 -18.85 -0.72 -22.75
N LEU A 495 -18.21 -1.64 -23.50
CA LEU A 495 -16.76 -1.67 -23.67
C LEU A 495 -16.23 -0.44 -24.42
N LEU A 496 -15.67 0.53 -23.69
CA LEU A 496 -14.95 1.66 -24.25
C LEU A 496 -13.46 1.36 -24.28
N LEU A 497 -12.96 1.15 -25.49
CA LEU A 497 -11.55 0.96 -25.78
C LEU A 497 -10.81 2.31 -25.75
N GLU A 498 -10.59 2.88 -24.57
CA GLU A 498 -9.71 4.05 -24.43
C GLU A 498 -8.26 3.61 -24.19
N GLY A 499 -7.51 3.48 -25.29
CA GLY A 499 -6.05 3.41 -25.23
C GLY A 499 -5.49 4.76 -24.81
N ASP A 500 -5.22 4.95 -23.52
CA ASP A 500 -4.48 6.12 -23.06
C ASP A 500 -3.01 5.97 -23.52
N GLN A 501 -2.65 6.69 -24.58
CA GLN A 501 -1.29 6.69 -25.14
C GLN A 501 -0.27 7.40 -24.24
N ARG A 502 -0.69 7.99 -23.11
CA ARG A 502 0.19 8.76 -22.23
C ARG A 502 0.49 7.97 -20.97
N ASP A 503 1.52 7.13 -21.10
CA ASP A 503 2.19 6.35 -20.06
C ASP A 503 1.37 5.19 -19.46
N GLU A 504 1.88 3.97 -19.67
CA GLU A 504 1.41 2.67 -19.13
C GLU A 504 0.29 1.91 -19.88
N GLY A 505 0.54 1.59 -21.16
CA GLY A 505 -0.07 0.42 -21.84
C GLY A 505 -1.53 0.56 -22.26
N ASP A 506 -1.90 -0.21 -23.29
CA ASP A 506 -3.27 -0.26 -23.82
C ASP A 506 -4.21 -0.76 -22.70
N THR A 507 -4.94 0.18 -22.09
CA THR A 507 -5.98 -0.12 -21.11
C THR A 507 -7.30 -0.33 -21.84
N ILE A 508 -7.99 -1.45 -21.57
CA ILE A 508 -9.35 -1.66 -22.06
C ILE A 508 -10.31 -1.44 -20.89
N PHE A 509 -11.05 -0.33 -20.93
CA PHE A 509 -12.12 -0.03 -19.99
C PHE A 509 -13.43 -0.70 -20.48
N LEU A 510 -14.22 -1.30 -19.57
CA LEU A 510 -15.46 -2.02 -19.89
C LEU A 510 -16.74 -1.35 -19.37
#